data_AF-A0A257THZ0-F1
#
_entry.id   AF-A0A257THZ0-F1
#
_cell.length_a   1.000
_cell.length_b   1.000
_cell.length_c   1.000
_cell.angle_alpha   90.00
_cell.angle_beta   90.00
_cell.angle_gamma   90.00
#
_symmetry.space_group_name_H-M   'P 1'
#
loop_
_entity.id
_entity.type
_entity.pdbx_description
1 polymer ?
#
loop_
_entity_poly.entity_id
_entity_poly.type
_entity_poly.pdbx_seq_one_letter_code
_entity_poly.pdbx_strand_id
1 'polypeptide(L)'
;MMSFTLSAVLQVSLLATGANEYAAAHRVHQDTGRPMVLLVGAEWCPACAQMKNSVLPRVARRGLLRKVAFAHVNTDRDSRVARSVMQGGTIPQLIMYRKTNNGWRKHML
;
A
#
# COMPACT_ATOMS: atom_id res chain seq x y z
N MET A 1 40.31 -35.66 -5.46
CA MET A 1 39.19 -35.24 -4.59
C MET A 1 38.60 -33.98 -5.19
N MET A 2 37.64 -34.16 -6.07
CA MET A 2 36.92 -33.14 -6.82
C MET A 2 35.50 -33.11 -6.26
N SER A 3 34.83 -31.97 -6.33
CA SER A 3 33.39 -31.75 -6.06
C SER A 3 33.03 -31.17 -4.67
N PHE A 4 33.17 -29.85 -4.54
CA PHE A 4 32.27 -29.03 -3.72
C PHE A 4 32.07 -27.66 -4.38
N THR A 5 31.51 -27.65 -5.60
CA THR A 5 31.12 -26.42 -6.30
C THR A 5 29.73 -26.57 -6.88
N LEU A 6 28.69 -26.66 -6.04
CA LEU A 6 27.30 -26.42 -6.50
C LEU A 6 26.33 -26.40 -5.30
N SER A 7 26.02 -25.22 -4.75
CA SER A 7 24.75 -24.93 -4.04
C SER A 7 24.83 -23.57 -3.33
N ALA A 8 24.74 -22.45 -4.06
CA ALA A 8 24.57 -21.14 -3.42
C ALA A 8 23.84 -20.12 -4.30
N VAL A 9 22.97 -20.55 -5.23
CA VAL A 9 22.19 -19.63 -6.06
C VAL A 9 20.74 -20.08 -6.14
N LEU A 10 20.00 -20.03 -5.02
CA LEU A 10 18.54 -20.21 -5.08
C LEU A 10 17.76 -19.64 -3.88
N GLN A 11 18.09 -18.44 -3.38
CA GLN A 11 17.31 -17.82 -2.29
C GLN A 11 17.08 -16.30 -2.42
N VAL A 12 16.92 -15.75 -3.63
CA VAL A 12 16.66 -14.28 -3.78
C VAL A 12 15.28 -13.95 -4.39
N SER A 13 14.39 -14.92 -4.57
CA SER A 13 13.13 -14.67 -5.29
C SER A 13 11.94 -14.19 -4.43
N LEU A 14 12.09 -13.99 -3.11
CA LEU A 14 10.94 -13.76 -2.22
C LEU A 14 10.56 -12.29 -1.97
N LEU A 15 11.24 -11.31 -2.57
CA LEU A 15 10.99 -9.88 -2.27
C LEU A 15 10.21 -9.12 -3.34
N ALA A 16 9.62 -9.81 -4.32
CA ALA A 16 8.89 -9.18 -5.42
C ALA A 16 7.39 -9.52 -5.43
N THR A 17 6.68 -9.40 -4.30
CA THR A 17 5.21 -9.16 -4.30
C THR A 17 4.92 -7.66 -4.46
N GLY A 18 5.52 -7.07 -5.50
CA GLY A 18 5.39 -5.67 -5.84
C GLY A 18 4.08 -5.37 -6.55
N ALA A 19 2.99 -5.18 -5.81
CA ALA A 19 1.90 -4.27 -6.17
C ALA A 19 0.94 -4.11 -4.99
N ASN A 20 0.99 -2.95 -4.32
CA ASN A 20 0.06 -2.47 -3.29
C ASN A 20 0.33 -2.88 -1.83
N GLU A 21 1.55 -3.31 -1.48
CA GLU A 21 1.92 -3.47 -0.07
C GLU A 21 2.26 -2.11 0.58
N TYR A 22 1.77 -1.90 1.80
CA TYR A 22 1.99 -0.68 2.58
C TYR A 22 3.47 -0.28 2.66
N ALA A 23 4.37 -1.23 2.91
CA ALA A 23 5.80 -0.96 3.08
C ALA A 23 6.44 -0.37 1.82
N ALA A 24 6.06 -0.87 0.63
CA ALA A 24 6.57 -0.36 -0.64
C ALA A 24 6.07 1.06 -0.92
N ALA A 25 4.77 1.32 -0.73
CA ALA A 25 4.20 2.66 -0.90
C ALA A 25 4.79 3.65 0.13
N HIS A 26 4.96 3.22 1.37
CA HIS A 26 5.55 4.03 2.42
C HIS A 26 7.02 4.38 2.13
N ARG A 27 7.81 3.42 1.62
CA ARG A 27 9.19 3.70 1.19
C ARG A 27 9.23 4.76 0.08
N VAL A 28 8.44 4.58 -0.99
CA VAL A 28 8.38 5.58 -2.07
C VAL A 28 7.94 6.94 -1.55
N HIS A 29 6.95 6.98 -0.66
CA HIS A 29 6.48 8.20 -0.01
C HIS A 29 7.58 8.95 0.75
N GLN A 30 8.37 8.24 1.56
CA GLN A 30 9.47 8.82 2.35
C GLN A 30 10.62 9.26 1.44
N ASP A 31 11.05 8.40 0.53
CA ASP A 31 12.27 8.60 -0.27
C ASP A 31 12.08 9.69 -1.32
N THR A 32 10.88 9.81 -1.90
CA THR A 32 10.61 10.73 -3.02
C THR A 32 9.84 11.98 -2.62
N GLY A 33 9.27 12.01 -1.41
CA GLY A 33 8.36 13.08 -1.00
C GLY A 33 7.01 13.06 -1.74
N ARG A 34 6.72 12.02 -2.52
CA ARG A 34 5.45 11.86 -3.24
C ARG A 34 4.30 11.61 -2.24
N PRO A 35 3.13 12.24 -2.38
CA PRO A 35 1.99 11.96 -1.51
C PRO A 35 1.62 10.47 -1.53
N MET A 36 1.14 9.94 -0.41
CA MET A 36 0.70 8.55 -0.31
C MET A 36 -0.82 8.48 -0.13
N VAL A 37 -1.46 7.51 -0.78
CA VAL A 37 -2.88 7.21 -0.57
C VAL A 37 -3.01 5.73 -0.23
N LEU A 38 -3.75 5.44 0.84
CA LEU A 38 -4.04 4.09 1.30
C LEU A 38 -5.53 3.82 1.16
N LEU A 39 -5.90 2.70 0.54
CA LEU A 39 -7.24 2.12 0.71
C LEU A 39 -7.19 1.14 1.88
N VAL A 40 -7.84 1.45 2.99
CA VAL A 40 -8.01 0.54 4.13
C VAL A 40 -9.36 -0.15 4.03
N GLY A 41 -9.37 -1.48 4.13
CA GLY A 41 -10.61 -2.26 4.05
C GLY A 41 -10.42 -3.74 4.34
N ALA A 42 -11.44 -4.55 4.07
CA ALA A 42 -11.44 -5.99 4.29
C ALA A 42 -11.99 -6.73 3.06
N GLU A 43 -11.73 -8.04 2.95
CA GLU A 43 -12.23 -8.86 1.84
C GLU A 43 -13.74 -9.12 1.95
N TRP A 44 -14.26 -9.27 3.18
CA TRP A 44 -15.68 -9.47 3.45
C TRP A 44 -16.53 -8.21 3.26
N CYS A 45 -15.90 -7.04 3.12
CA CYS A 45 -16.56 -5.74 3.04
C CYS A 45 -17.00 -5.42 1.60
N PRO A 46 -18.30 -5.38 1.28
CA PRO A 46 -18.77 -5.19 -0.11
C PRO A 46 -18.37 -3.83 -0.69
N ALA A 47 -18.45 -2.76 0.10
CA ALA A 47 -18.02 -1.42 -0.32
C ALA A 47 -16.50 -1.37 -0.61
N CYS A 48 -15.70 -2.11 0.16
CA CYS A 48 -14.26 -2.23 -0.05
C CYS A 48 -13.95 -2.96 -1.37
N ALA A 49 -14.69 -4.03 -1.66
CA ALA A 49 -14.60 -4.75 -2.93
C ALA A 49 -14.99 -3.86 -4.12
N GLN A 50 -16.06 -3.08 -4.01
CA GLN A 50 -16.46 -2.11 -5.04
C GLN A 50 -15.39 -1.04 -5.30
N MET A 51 -14.76 -0.53 -4.24
CA MET A 51 -13.64 0.41 -4.35
C MET A 51 -12.47 -0.21 -5.12
N LYS A 52 -12.04 -1.42 -4.72
CA LYS A 52 -10.91 -2.14 -5.33
C LYS A 52 -11.17 -2.53 -6.79
N ASN A 53 -12.35 -3.06 -7.09
CA ASN A 53 -12.62 -3.70 -8.38
C ASN A 53 -13.21 -2.76 -9.42
N SER A 54 -13.76 -1.61 -9.01
CA SER A 54 -14.48 -0.73 -9.92
C SER A 54 -14.04 0.73 -9.85
N VAL A 55 -13.91 1.29 -8.65
CA VAL A 55 -13.57 2.72 -8.51
C VAL A 55 -12.09 2.98 -8.79
N LEU A 56 -11.19 2.31 -8.08
CA LEU A 56 -9.75 2.52 -8.23
C LEU A 56 -9.20 2.23 -9.63
N PRO A 57 -9.66 1.19 -10.36
CA PRO A 57 -9.25 0.99 -11.75
C PRO A 57 -9.62 2.16 -12.67
N ARG A 58 -10.74 2.84 -12.42
CA ARG A 58 -11.10 4.06 -13.16
C ARG A 58 -10.17 5.23 -12.81
N VAL A 59 -9.82 5.38 -11.53
CA VAL A 59 -8.85 6.39 -11.06
C VAL A 59 -7.45 6.13 -11.64
N ALA A 60 -7.03 4.86 -11.71
CA ALA A 60 -5.78 4.42 -12.30
C ALA A 60 -5.70 4.75 -13.80
N ARG A 61 -6.77 4.43 -14.56
CA ARG A 61 -6.85 4.75 -16.00
C ARG A 61 -6.78 6.24 -16.30
N ARG A 62 -7.26 7.10 -15.39
CA ARG A 62 -7.11 8.57 -15.48
C ARG A 62 -5.69 9.05 -15.12
N GLY A 63 -4.77 8.15 -14.80
CA GLY A 63 -3.39 8.47 -14.44
C GLY A 63 -3.23 9.09 -13.05
N LEU A 64 -4.30 9.19 -12.25
CA LEU A 64 -4.26 9.85 -10.94
C LEU A 64 -3.46 9.05 -9.92
N LEU A 65 -3.53 7.72 -9.94
CA LEU A 65 -2.73 6.88 -9.04
C LEU A 65 -1.22 6.96 -9.33
N ARG A 66 -0.79 7.38 -10.52
CA ARG A 66 0.64 7.56 -10.84
C ARG A 66 1.26 8.76 -10.13
N LYS A 67 0.42 9.70 -9.65
CA LYS A 67 0.85 10.91 -8.94
C LYS A 67 1.09 10.67 -7.45
N VAL A 68 0.75 9.48 -6.95
CA VAL A 68 0.84 9.13 -5.53
C VAL A 68 1.57 7.79 -5.35
N ALA A 69 2.16 7.57 -4.19
CA ALA A 69 2.43 6.22 -3.73
C ALA A 69 1.10 5.60 -3.27
N PHE A 70 0.77 4.39 -3.72
CA PHE A 70 -0.53 3.80 -3.46
C PHE A 70 -0.39 2.39 -2.89
N ALA A 71 -1.20 2.07 -1.86
CA ALA A 71 -1.26 0.74 -1.28
C ALA A 71 -2.67 0.40 -0.77
N HIS A 72 -2.93 -0.89 -0.66
CA HIS A 72 -4.09 -1.43 0.04
C HIS A 72 -3.65 -1.94 1.40
N VAL A 73 -4.44 -1.67 2.44
CA VAL A 73 -4.21 -2.18 3.79
C VAL A 73 -5.42 -3.02 4.17
N ASN A 74 -5.21 -4.31 4.39
CA ASN A 74 -6.28 -5.21 4.81
C ASN A 74 -6.40 -5.19 6.35
N THR A 75 -7.59 -4.90 6.89
CA THR A 75 -7.81 -4.79 8.35
C THR A 75 -7.59 -6.11 9.09
N ASP A 76 -7.83 -7.23 8.42
CA ASP A 76 -7.76 -8.56 9.01
C ASP A 76 -6.32 -9.10 8.93
N ARG A 77 -5.63 -8.89 7.80
CA ARG A 77 -4.25 -9.37 7.57
C ARG A 77 -3.19 -8.44 8.14
N ASP A 78 -3.39 -7.13 8.04
CA ASP A 78 -2.44 -6.09 8.43
C ASP A 78 -2.94 -5.26 9.62
N SER A 79 -3.57 -5.91 10.60
CA SER A 79 -4.31 -5.25 11.69
C SER A 79 -3.51 -4.18 12.44
N ARG A 80 -2.20 -4.38 12.65
CA ARG A 80 -1.31 -3.39 13.27
C ARG A 80 -1.19 -2.12 12.41
N VAL A 81 -0.95 -2.29 11.11
CA VAL A 81 -0.84 -1.16 10.17
C VAL A 81 -2.20 -0.47 10.08
N ALA A 82 -3.28 -1.22 9.88
CA ALA A 82 -4.64 -0.68 9.79
C ALA A 82 -4.98 0.21 11.01
N ARG A 83 -4.77 -0.28 12.23
CA ARG A 83 -5.00 0.50 13.47
C ARG A 83 -4.19 1.79 13.53
N SER A 84 -2.95 1.79 13.03
CA SER A 84 -2.10 2.98 13.03
C SER A 84 -2.53 4.04 12.01
N VAL A 85 -3.08 3.61 10.86
CA VAL A 85 -3.40 4.52 9.75
C VAL A 85 -4.85 4.99 9.76
N MET A 86 -5.79 4.18 10.24
CA MET A 86 -7.21 4.51 10.26
C MET A 86 -7.53 5.73 11.11
N GLN A 87 -8.65 6.37 10.80
CA GLN A 87 -9.28 7.40 11.61
C GLN A 87 -10.69 6.90 11.96
N GLY A 88 -10.93 6.53 13.21
CA GLY A 88 -12.16 5.84 13.61
C GLY A 88 -12.18 4.35 13.23
N GLY A 89 -13.36 3.74 13.22
CA GLY A 89 -13.54 2.28 13.10
C GLY A 89 -14.29 1.79 11.85
N THR A 90 -14.67 2.67 10.92
CA THR A 90 -15.47 2.31 9.74
C THR A 90 -14.59 2.02 8.52
N ILE A 91 -15.00 1.11 7.64
CA ILE A 91 -14.34 0.81 6.36
C ILE A 91 -15.36 0.85 5.20
N PRO A 92 -14.93 1.11 3.95
CA PRO A 92 -13.56 1.45 3.52
C PRO A 92 -13.14 2.86 3.95
N GLN A 93 -11.83 3.07 4.15
CA GLN A 93 -11.25 4.41 4.31
C GLN A 93 -10.21 4.68 3.24
N LEU A 94 -10.21 5.89 2.69
CA LEU A 94 -9.13 6.40 1.85
C LEU A 94 -8.31 7.39 2.67
N ILE A 95 -7.08 7.02 3.02
CA ILE A 95 -6.21 7.85 3.84
C ILE A 95 -5.11 8.46 2.97
N MET A 96 -5.04 9.79 2.93
CA MET A 96 -4.00 10.53 2.23
C MET A 96 -2.95 11.08 3.19
N TYR A 97 -1.69 10.87 2.86
CA TYR A 97 -0.55 11.55 3.45
C TYR A 97 0.00 12.56 2.45
N ARG A 98 0.07 13.83 2.85
CA ARG A 98 0.65 14.92 2.03
C ARG A 98 1.69 15.71 2.81
N LYS A 99 2.72 16.19 2.12
CA LYS A 99 3.73 17.05 2.71
C LYS A 99 3.18 18.47 2.82
N THR A 100 3.37 19.10 3.97
CA THR A 100 3.13 20.53 4.18
C THR A 100 4.38 21.18 4.77
N ASN A 101 4.35 22.50 4.94
CA ASN A 101 5.44 23.26 5.57
C ASN A 101 5.73 22.79 7.02
N ASN A 102 4.77 22.11 7.66
CA ASN A 102 4.88 21.60 9.04
C ASN A 102 5.13 20.07 9.07
N GLY A 103 5.53 19.47 7.95
CA GLY A 103 5.77 18.04 7.84
C GLY A 103 4.63 17.26 7.18
N TRP A 104 4.56 15.96 7.44
CA TRP A 104 3.54 15.09 6.85
C TRP A 104 2.20 15.24 7.56
N ARG A 105 1.12 15.45 6.79
CA ARG A 105 -0.24 15.48 7.31
C ARG A 105 -1.05 14.31 6.76
N LYS A 106 -1.78 13.65 7.66
CA LYS A 106 -2.73 12.57 7.39
C LYS A 106 -4.17 13.11 7.32
N HIS A 107 -4.95 12.69 6.35
CA HIS A 107 -6.37 13.05 6.20
C HIS A 107 -7.17 11.90 5.57
N MET A 108 -8.34 11.61 6.13
CA MET A 108 -9.33 10.71 5.52
C MET A 108 -10.15 11.47 4.47
N LEU A 109 -10.16 10.96 3.24
CA LEU A 109 -10.87 11.50 2.08
C LEU A 109 -12.35 11.10 2.05
#